data_AF-A0A2E4HC95-F1
#
_entry.id   AF-A0A2E4HC95-F1
#
_cell.length_a   1.000
_cell.length_b   1.000
_cell.length_c   1.000
_cell.angle_alpha   90.00
_cell.angle_beta   90.00
_cell.angle_gamma   90.00
#
_symmetry.space_group_name_H-M   'P 1'
#
loop_
_entity.id
_entity.type
_entity.pdbx_description
1 polymer ?
#
loop_
_entity_poly.entity_id
_entity_poly.type
_entity_poly.pdbx_seq_one_letter_code
_entity_poly.pdbx_strand_id
1 'polypeptide(L)'
;MKIALQTILLILLGSLLVNCKEEPSNVAIIEPTTVGIDSITIRATQGLKPELRLTPAARKAVKDWNMYTALEKMMAEYKAITFANLKTRVTQGVQLFVQQEQAEEAAVKLVPDHIDTPAINARLLVLETRLRVLESLTQKYEPNLERIETEMIALQNAFQELNLQINERFAKSVEELLEELRKSQEEEKGNTPQRNPQGRPPLSISEQF
;
A
#
# COMPACT_ATOMS: atom_id res chain seq x y z
N MET A 1 -30.39 42.15 45.32
CA MET A 1 -29.86 41.06 44.47
C MET A 1 -29.21 41.54 43.16
N LYS A 2 -29.72 42.59 42.49
CA LYS A 2 -29.14 43.12 41.24
C LYS A 2 -27.74 43.74 41.40
N ILE A 3 -27.46 44.40 42.53
CA ILE A 3 -26.18 45.07 42.81
C ILE A 3 -25.04 44.04 43.03
N ALA A 4 -25.34 42.89 43.62
CA ALA A 4 -24.36 41.82 43.84
C ALA A 4 -23.97 41.08 42.55
N LEU A 5 -24.86 41.04 41.54
CA LEU A 5 -24.57 40.43 40.24
C LEU A 5 -23.70 41.37 39.38
N GLN A 6 -23.92 42.68 39.48
CA GLN A 6 -23.13 43.69 38.77
C GLN A 6 -21.68 43.77 39.27
N THR A 7 -21.45 43.60 40.57
CA THR A 7 -20.09 43.60 41.12
C THR A 7 -19.30 42.34 40.75
N ILE A 8 -19.96 41.17 40.67
CA ILE A 8 -19.33 39.93 40.23
C ILE A 8 -18.94 39.98 38.74
N LEU A 9 -19.79 40.56 37.89
CA LEU A 9 -19.52 40.72 36.45
C LEU A 9 -18.33 41.66 36.17
N LEU A 10 -18.15 42.71 36.98
CA LEU A 10 -17.04 43.65 36.88
C LEU A 10 -15.69 43.04 37.32
N ILE A 11 -15.70 42.15 38.31
CA ILE A 11 -14.50 41.44 38.78
C ILE A 11 -14.05 40.39 37.76
N LEU A 12 -14.98 39.71 37.09
CA LEU A 12 -14.66 38.71 36.05
C LEU A 12 -14.01 39.37 34.82
N LEU A 13 -14.47 40.57 34.44
CA LEU A 13 -13.95 41.31 33.29
C LEU A 13 -12.55 41.90 33.52
N GLY A 14 -12.16 42.15 34.78
CA GLY A 14 -10.83 42.65 35.15
C GLY A 14 -9.72 41.59 35.13
N SER A 15 -10.07 40.31 35.13
CA SER A 15 -9.10 39.20 35.17
C SER A 15 -8.48 38.84 33.82
N LEU A 16 -8.95 39.45 32.72
CA LEU A 16 -8.48 39.19 31.35
C LEU A 16 -7.27 40.05 30.92
N LEU A 17 -6.72 40.92 31.80
CA LEU A 17 -5.65 41.85 31.45
C LEU A 17 -4.29 41.58 32.14
N VAL A 18 -4.07 40.39 32.69
CA VAL A 18 -2.72 40.00 33.13
C VAL A 18 -1.92 39.53 31.91
N ASN A 19 -1.36 40.52 31.23
CA ASN A 19 -0.41 40.37 30.12
C ASN A 19 0.88 39.74 30.65
N CYS A 20 1.26 38.59 30.08
CA CYS A 20 2.50 37.90 30.41
C CYS A 20 3.67 38.75 29.92
N LYS A 21 4.54 39.15 30.84
CA LYS A 21 5.72 39.96 30.55
C LYS A 21 6.84 39.01 30.14
N GLU A 22 7.07 38.84 28.84
CA GLU A 22 8.24 38.11 28.34
C GLU A 22 9.48 39.02 28.39
N GLU A 23 10.52 38.56 29.09
CA GLU A 23 11.84 39.17 29.05
C GLU A 23 12.54 38.81 27.73
N PRO A 24 13.25 39.74 27.07
CA PRO A 24 13.96 39.44 25.83
C PRO A 24 15.20 38.60 26.14
N SER A 25 15.09 37.29 25.90
CA SER A 25 16.27 36.43 25.84
C SER A 25 17.01 36.73 24.53
N ASN A 26 18.23 37.24 24.66
CA ASN A 26 19.13 37.51 23.56
C ASN A 26 19.63 36.18 23.00
N VAL A 27 18.83 35.56 22.13
CA VAL A 27 19.23 34.37 21.37
C VAL A 27 20.07 34.87 20.20
N ALA A 28 21.37 34.59 20.26
CA ALA A 28 22.25 34.72 19.12
C ALA A 28 21.60 34.00 17.93
N ILE A 29 21.38 34.72 16.84
CA ILE A 29 20.93 34.16 15.57
C ILE A 29 22.08 33.26 15.09
N ILE A 30 22.01 31.98 15.45
CA ILE A 30 22.68 30.93 14.71
C ILE A 30 21.87 30.84 13.43
N GLU A 31 22.42 31.37 12.34
CA GLU A 31 21.87 31.10 11.01
C GLU A 31 21.65 29.58 10.90
N PRO A 32 20.40 29.12 10.66
CA PRO A 32 20.19 27.70 10.48
C PRO A 32 21.02 27.29 9.29
N THR A 33 22.02 26.45 9.53
CA THR A 33 22.72 25.73 8.46
C THR A 33 21.66 24.85 7.82
N THR A 34 20.99 25.37 6.79
CA THR A 34 20.06 24.64 5.96
C THR A 34 20.88 23.68 5.11
N VAL A 35 21.27 22.56 5.74
CA VAL A 35 21.66 21.37 4.99
C VAL A 35 20.50 21.10 4.03
N GLY A 36 20.76 21.04 2.73
CA GLY A 36 19.73 20.87 1.70
C GLY A 36 19.05 19.50 1.80
N ILE A 37 18.09 19.37 2.73
CA ILE A 37 17.38 18.12 3.06
C ILE A 37 16.74 17.51 1.81
N ASP A 38 16.29 18.35 0.89
CA ASP A 38 15.67 17.94 -0.37
C ASP A 38 16.54 17.02 -1.24
N SER A 39 17.87 17.12 -1.14
CA SER A 39 18.83 16.27 -1.86
C SER A 39 19.15 14.94 -1.16
N ILE A 40 18.75 14.78 0.10
CA ILE A 40 18.99 13.57 0.88
C ILE A 40 18.23 12.41 0.23
N THR A 41 18.96 11.33 -0.07
CA THR A 41 18.37 10.08 -0.57
C THR A 41 17.92 9.22 0.60
N ILE A 42 16.67 8.81 0.56
CA ILE A 42 16.04 7.95 1.55
C ILE A 42 16.08 6.50 1.04
N ARG A 43 16.51 5.56 1.90
CA ARG A 43 16.67 4.15 1.56
C ARG A 43 15.90 3.24 2.51
N ALA A 44 14.60 3.13 2.28
CA ALA A 44 13.73 2.17 2.95
C ALA A 44 13.99 0.73 2.45
N THR A 45 14.95 0.02 3.03
CA THR A 45 15.34 -1.33 2.56
C THR A 45 15.24 -2.43 3.61
N GLN A 46 15.34 -2.10 4.90
CA GLN A 46 15.26 -3.08 5.99
C GLN A 46 13.80 -3.27 6.43
N GLY A 47 13.34 -4.52 6.57
CA GLY A 47 11.96 -4.82 7.01
C GLY A 47 10.90 -4.83 5.91
N LEU A 48 11.31 -4.80 4.64
CA LEU A 48 10.41 -5.02 3.51
C LEU A 48 9.98 -6.49 3.43
N LYS A 49 8.68 -6.71 3.27
CA LYS A 49 8.12 -7.99 2.89
C LYS A 49 8.58 -8.36 1.47
N PRO A 50 8.64 -9.66 1.14
CA PRO A 50 8.92 -10.09 -0.22
C PRO A 50 7.93 -9.46 -1.20
N GLU A 51 8.44 -9.06 -2.38
CA GLU A 51 7.59 -8.55 -3.46
C GLU A 51 6.67 -9.68 -3.96
N LEU A 52 5.38 -9.55 -3.70
CA LEU A 52 4.39 -10.52 -4.11
C LEU A 52 3.85 -10.16 -5.49
N ARG A 53 4.10 -11.04 -6.46
CA ARG A 53 3.55 -10.90 -7.81
C ARG A 53 2.09 -11.34 -7.84
N LEU A 54 1.26 -10.60 -8.57
CA LEU A 54 -0.09 -11.06 -8.87
C LEU A 54 -0.05 -12.32 -9.75
N THR A 55 -0.91 -13.29 -9.44
CA THR A 55 -1.20 -14.46 -10.28
C THR A 55 -1.79 -14.02 -11.63
N PRO A 56 -1.77 -14.86 -12.67
CA PRO A 56 -2.33 -14.49 -13.97
C PRO A 56 -3.81 -14.05 -13.91
N ALA A 57 -4.62 -14.73 -13.08
CA ALA A 57 -6.03 -14.39 -12.89
C ALA A 57 -6.21 -13.02 -12.21
N ALA A 58 -5.49 -12.81 -11.10
CA ALA A 58 -5.46 -11.52 -10.40
C ALA A 58 -4.97 -10.38 -11.29
N ARG A 59 -3.89 -10.61 -12.07
CA ARG A 59 -3.33 -9.61 -12.99
C ARG A 59 -4.32 -9.22 -14.08
N LYS A 60 -5.07 -10.20 -14.63
CA LYS A 60 -6.13 -9.91 -15.59
C LYS A 60 -7.24 -9.08 -14.96
N ALA A 61 -7.60 -9.38 -13.72
CA ALA A 61 -8.67 -8.71 -13.00
C ALA A 61 -8.36 -7.25 -12.69
N VAL A 62 -7.11 -6.89 -12.40
CA VAL A 62 -6.71 -5.51 -12.07
C VAL A 62 -6.26 -4.69 -13.28
N LYS A 63 -6.21 -5.28 -14.48
CA LYS A 63 -5.59 -4.68 -15.66
C LYS A 63 -6.12 -3.28 -15.98
N ASP A 64 -7.43 -3.10 -15.87
CA ASP A 64 -8.11 -1.84 -16.19
C ASP A 64 -8.44 -1.03 -14.92
N TRP A 65 -7.89 -1.42 -13.77
CA TRP A 65 -8.05 -0.71 -12.52
C TRP A 65 -6.97 0.39 -12.39
N ASN A 66 -7.33 1.60 -12.79
CA ASN A 66 -6.42 2.75 -12.84
C ASN A 66 -5.73 3.04 -11.50
N MET A 67 -6.48 2.96 -10.41
CA MET A 67 -5.94 3.20 -9.06
C MET A 67 -4.85 2.19 -8.71
N TYR A 68 -5.10 0.90 -8.94
CA TYR A 68 -4.08 -0.14 -8.71
C TYR A 68 -2.83 0.11 -9.54
N THR A 69 -3.00 0.42 -10.83
CA THR A 69 -1.89 0.70 -11.74
C THR A 69 -1.06 1.91 -11.29
N ALA A 70 -1.73 2.96 -10.79
CA ALA A 70 -1.07 4.15 -10.26
C ALA A 70 -0.30 3.84 -8.96
N LEU A 71 -0.89 3.04 -8.06
CA LEU A 71 -0.22 2.57 -6.84
C LEU A 71 0.99 1.69 -7.16
N GLU A 72 0.87 0.72 -8.07
CA GLU A 72 1.97 -0.16 -8.47
C GLU A 72 3.16 0.65 -9.00
N LYS A 73 2.89 1.62 -9.89
CA LYS A 73 3.92 2.52 -10.41
C LYS A 73 4.59 3.33 -9.29
N MET A 74 3.81 3.89 -8.38
CA MET A 74 4.34 4.68 -7.27
C MET A 74 5.24 3.84 -6.36
N MET A 75 4.85 2.61 -6.01
CA MET A 75 5.64 1.72 -5.16
C MET A 75 6.96 1.31 -5.81
N ALA A 76 6.99 1.15 -7.14
CA ALA A 76 8.21 0.83 -7.88
C ALA A 76 9.28 1.93 -7.80
N GLU A 77 8.87 3.19 -7.63
CA GLU A 77 9.76 4.36 -7.59
C GLU A 77 10.38 4.61 -6.20
N TYR A 78 9.97 3.89 -5.16
CA TYR A 78 10.39 4.14 -3.77
C TYR A 78 11.68 3.40 -3.33
N LYS A 79 12.32 2.60 -4.19
CA LYS A 79 13.53 1.82 -3.82
C LYS A 79 14.72 2.70 -3.40
N ALA A 80 14.86 3.87 -4.03
CA ALA A 80 15.79 4.92 -3.62
C ALA A 80 15.26 6.24 -4.17
N ILE A 81 14.85 7.15 -3.28
CA ILE A 81 14.17 8.39 -3.67
C ILE A 81 14.75 9.56 -2.87
N THR A 82 14.98 10.69 -3.53
CA THR A 82 15.34 11.93 -2.85
C THR A 82 14.16 12.45 -2.04
N PHE A 83 14.39 13.11 -0.92
CA PHE A 83 13.33 13.66 -0.08
C PHE A 83 12.38 14.61 -0.84
N ALA A 84 12.91 15.44 -1.75
CA ALA A 84 12.08 16.30 -2.60
C ALA A 84 11.10 15.50 -3.46
N ASN A 85 11.59 14.51 -4.19
CA ASN A 85 10.75 13.63 -5.00
C ASN A 85 9.75 12.85 -4.13
N LEU A 86 10.15 12.40 -2.93
CA LEU A 86 9.24 11.71 -2.02
C LEU A 86 8.04 12.59 -1.65
N LYS A 87 8.26 13.85 -1.26
CA LYS A 87 7.16 14.81 -0.99
C LYS A 87 6.18 14.87 -2.16
N THR A 88 6.69 15.06 -3.37
CA THR A 88 5.86 15.13 -4.58
C THR A 88 5.05 13.86 -4.80
N ARG A 89 5.67 12.68 -4.65
CA ARG A 89 5.01 11.39 -4.87
C ARG A 89 3.94 11.08 -3.84
N VAL A 90 4.21 11.39 -2.58
CA VAL A 90 3.27 11.11 -1.49
C VAL A 90 2.02 11.99 -1.63
N THR A 91 2.18 13.28 -1.96
CA THR A 91 1.04 14.16 -2.26
C THR A 91 0.25 13.69 -3.49
N GLN A 92 0.94 13.23 -4.55
CA GLN A 92 0.26 12.60 -5.69
C GLN A 92 -0.54 11.37 -5.26
N GLY A 93 0.01 10.55 -4.37
CA GLY A 93 -0.66 9.37 -3.85
C GLY A 93 -1.89 9.67 -3.02
N VAL A 94 -1.83 10.66 -2.13
CA VAL A 94 -3.01 11.13 -1.38
C VAL A 94 -4.08 11.66 -2.33
N GLN A 95 -3.69 12.40 -3.36
CA GLN A 95 -4.63 12.93 -4.35
C GLN A 95 -5.38 11.83 -5.14
N LEU A 96 -4.77 10.66 -5.36
CA LEU A 96 -5.45 9.51 -5.98
C LEU A 96 -6.64 9.04 -5.14
N PHE A 97 -6.49 8.98 -3.82
CA PHE A 97 -7.57 8.58 -2.90
C PHE A 97 -8.64 9.66 -2.79
N VAL A 98 -8.27 10.94 -2.79
CA VAL A 98 -9.24 12.05 -2.85
C VAL A 98 -10.07 12.00 -4.13
N GLN A 99 -9.43 11.76 -5.28
CA GLN A 99 -10.15 11.58 -6.55
C GLN A 99 -11.08 10.37 -6.51
N GLN A 100 -10.69 9.33 -5.75
CA GLN A 100 -11.53 8.17 -5.60
C GLN A 100 -12.80 8.48 -4.80
N GLU A 101 -12.65 9.10 -3.64
CA GLU A 101 -13.77 9.53 -2.80
C GLU A 101 -14.76 10.40 -3.59
N GLN A 102 -14.24 11.37 -4.35
CA GLN A 102 -15.06 12.24 -5.21
C GLN A 102 -15.81 11.47 -6.31
N ALA A 103 -15.18 10.46 -6.91
CA ALA A 103 -15.83 9.62 -7.91
C ALA A 103 -16.93 8.76 -7.29
N GLU A 104 -16.69 8.19 -6.10
CA GLU A 104 -17.67 7.40 -5.37
C GLU A 104 -18.88 8.24 -4.92
N GLU A 105 -18.67 9.47 -4.46
CA GLU A 105 -19.74 10.46 -4.21
C GLU A 105 -20.57 10.76 -5.46
N ALA A 106 -19.93 10.77 -6.64
CA ALA A 106 -20.59 10.90 -7.93
C ALA A 106 -21.18 9.59 -8.47
N ALA A 107 -21.27 8.54 -7.64
CA ALA A 107 -21.74 7.19 -8.00
C ALA A 107 -20.92 6.49 -9.11
N VAL A 108 -19.66 6.89 -9.29
CA VAL A 108 -18.69 6.25 -10.19
C VAL A 108 -17.81 5.32 -9.37
N LYS A 109 -18.07 4.01 -9.47
CA LYS A 109 -17.20 3.00 -8.86
C LYS A 109 -15.85 2.96 -9.55
N LEU A 110 -14.78 3.08 -8.77
CA LEU A 110 -13.40 2.96 -9.27
C LEU A 110 -12.74 1.63 -8.92
N VAL A 111 -13.23 0.93 -7.90
CA VAL A 111 -12.87 -0.48 -7.65
C VAL A 111 -13.77 -1.36 -8.55
N PRO A 112 -13.19 -2.23 -9.39
CA PRO A 112 -13.99 -3.12 -10.22
C PRO A 112 -14.86 -4.07 -9.38
N ASP A 113 -16.11 -4.28 -9.78
CA ASP A 113 -17.09 -5.08 -9.01
C ASP A 113 -16.62 -6.51 -8.70
N HIS A 114 -15.82 -7.13 -9.58
CA HIS A 114 -15.29 -8.48 -9.35
C HIS A 114 -14.19 -8.53 -8.27
N ILE A 115 -13.64 -7.38 -7.88
CA ILE A 115 -12.60 -7.21 -6.85
C ILE A 115 -13.16 -6.52 -5.60
N ASP A 116 -14.19 -5.69 -5.74
CA ASP A 116 -14.85 -4.93 -4.67
C ASP A 116 -15.35 -5.87 -3.56
N THR A 117 -14.56 -5.97 -2.51
CA THR A 117 -14.82 -6.81 -1.34
C THR A 117 -14.41 -6.07 -0.08
N PRO A 118 -15.03 -6.35 1.08
CA PRO A 118 -14.66 -5.71 2.34
C PRO A 118 -13.18 -5.87 2.68
N ALA A 119 -12.58 -7.03 2.36
CA ALA A 119 -11.17 -7.29 2.60
C ALA A 119 -10.26 -6.39 1.74
N ILE A 120 -10.56 -6.24 0.45
CA ILE A 120 -9.82 -5.34 -0.44
C ILE A 120 -9.96 -3.89 0.02
N ASN A 121 -11.18 -3.44 0.31
CA ASN A 121 -11.45 -2.07 0.73
C ASN A 121 -10.74 -1.73 2.05
N ALA A 122 -10.66 -2.68 2.98
CA ALA A 122 -9.87 -2.52 4.20
C ALA A 122 -8.37 -2.33 3.90
N ARG A 123 -7.81 -3.06 2.93
CA ARG A 123 -6.39 -2.87 2.51
C ARG A 123 -6.16 -1.53 1.82
N LEU A 124 -7.12 -1.06 1.02
CA LEU A 124 -7.07 0.28 0.41
C LEU A 124 -7.09 1.38 1.48
N LEU A 125 -7.95 1.27 2.49
CA LEU A 125 -8.00 2.21 3.61
C LEU A 125 -6.68 2.25 4.40
N VAL A 126 -6.04 1.09 4.61
CA VAL A 126 -4.72 1.05 5.25
C VAL A 126 -3.70 1.77 4.38
N LEU A 127 -3.66 1.53 3.07
CA LEU A 127 -2.77 2.24 2.15
C LEU A 127 -2.97 3.76 2.19
N GLU A 128 -4.21 4.21 2.17
CA GLU A 128 -4.57 5.63 2.27
C GLU A 128 -4.05 6.22 3.59
N THR A 129 -4.32 5.55 4.70
CA THR A 129 -3.90 5.99 6.04
C THR A 129 -2.38 6.13 6.10
N ARG A 130 -1.64 5.14 5.58
CA ARG A 130 -0.18 5.15 5.53
C ARG A 130 0.35 6.30 4.66
N LEU A 131 -0.28 6.55 3.51
CA LEU A 131 0.07 7.68 2.65
C LEU A 131 -0.15 9.03 3.34
N ARG A 132 -1.28 9.22 4.02
CA ARG A 132 -1.57 10.46 4.77
C ARG A 132 -0.60 10.69 5.94
N VAL A 133 -0.24 9.63 6.65
CA VAL A 133 0.77 9.71 7.72
C VAL A 133 2.13 10.09 7.13
N LEU A 134 2.54 9.44 6.04
CA LEU A 134 3.78 9.76 5.35
C LEU A 134 3.78 11.20 4.84
N GLU A 135 2.67 11.67 4.26
CA GLU A 135 2.51 13.05 3.80
C GLU A 135 2.77 14.02 4.94
N SER A 136 2.07 13.82 6.06
CA SER A 136 2.23 14.64 7.26
C SER A 136 3.67 14.67 7.78
N LEU A 137 4.40 13.55 7.71
CA LEU A 137 5.81 13.49 8.10
C LEU A 137 6.71 14.28 7.14
N THR A 138 6.46 14.18 5.84
CA THR A 138 7.27 14.87 4.82
C THR A 138 7.04 16.38 4.73
N GLN A 139 5.88 16.87 5.19
CA GLN A 139 5.54 18.29 5.19
C GLN A 139 6.06 19.07 6.41
N LYS A 140 6.69 18.40 7.38
CA LYS A 140 7.24 19.07 8.56
C LYS A 140 8.42 19.97 8.20
N TYR A 141 8.53 21.10 8.89
CA TYR A 141 9.68 22.01 8.79
C TYR A 141 11.00 21.28 9.12
N GLU A 142 10.98 20.48 10.19
CA GLU A 142 12.06 19.57 10.57
C GLU A 142 11.60 18.11 10.37
N PRO A 143 11.90 17.50 9.21
CA PRO A 143 11.49 16.13 8.92
C PRO A 143 12.34 15.12 9.71
N ASN A 144 11.67 14.18 10.36
CA ASN A 144 12.31 13.04 10.99
C ASN A 144 12.50 11.92 9.95
N LEU A 145 13.71 11.80 9.41
CA LEU A 145 14.03 10.86 8.33
C LEU A 145 13.83 9.39 8.73
N GLU A 146 14.15 9.00 9.96
CA GLU A 146 13.96 7.64 10.46
C GLU A 146 12.47 7.25 10.50
N ARG A 147 11.61 8.17 10.95
CA ARG A 147 10.16 7.97 10.93
C ARG A 147 9.62 7.90 9.50
N ILE A 148 10.16 8.72 8.60
CA ILE A 148 9.80 8.69 7.18
C ILE A 148 10.17 7.35 6.56
N GLU A 149 11.38 6.85 6.82
CA GLU A 149 11.83 5.53 6.35
C GLU A 149 10.92 4.41 6.87
N THR A 150 10.61 4.43 8.16
CA THR A 150 9.71 3.46 8.80
C THR A 150 8.33 3.47 8.15
N GLU A 151 7.78 4.65 7.88
CA GLU A 151 6.45 4.77 7.28
C GLU A 151 6.47 4.39 5.79
N MET A 152 7.55 4.66 5.06
CA MET A 152 7.75 4.17 3.69
C MET A 152 7.75 2.64 3.64
N ILE A 153 8.45 1.98 4.57
CA ILE A 153 8.45 0.51 4.70
C ILE A 153 7.03 0.00 4.98
N ALA A 154 6.32 0.64 5.92
CA ALA A 154 4.96 0.27 6.27
C ALA A 154 3.99 0.40 5.08
N LEU A 155 4.13 1.47 4.29
CA LEU A 155 3.36 1.71 3.07
C LEU A 155 3.63 0.65 2.00
N GLN A 156 4.90 0.35 1.71
CA GLN A 156 5.26 -0.70 0.74
C GLN A 156 4.76 -2.08 1.20
N ASN A 157 4.86 -2.38 2.49
CA ASN A 157 4.34 -3.63 3.05
C ASN A 157 2.81 -3.71 2.97
N ALA A 158 2.09 -2.61 3.20
CA ALA A 158 0.65 -2.54 3.02
C ALA A 158 0.24 -2.81 1.56
N PHE A 159 1.06 -2.36 0.59
CA PHE A 159 0.83 -2.68 -0.82
C PHE A 159 1.04 -4.17 -1.12
N GLN A 160 2.02 -4.83 -0.50
CA GLN A 160 2.17 -6.28 -0.63
C GLN A 160 0.99 -7.05 -0.03
N GLU A 161 0.41 -6.54 1.07
CA GLU A 161 -0.83 -7.12 1.63
C GLU A 161 -2.04 -6.95 0.72
N LEU A 162 -2.14 -5.82 -0.01
CA LEU A 162 -3.16 -5.66 -1.06
C LEU A 162 -2.95 -6.71 -2.17
N ASN A 163 -1.73 -6.89 -2.66
CA ASN A 163 -1.42 -7.91 -3.67
C ASN A 163 -1.79 -9.32 -3.19
N LEU A 164 -1.52 -9.62 -1.92
CA LEU A 164 -1.91 -10.90 -1.31
C LEU A 164 -3.42 -11.07 -1.34
N GLN A 165 -4.16 -10.07 -0.86
CA GLN A 165 -5.61 -10.12 -0.81
C GLN A 165 -6.25 -10.26 -2.21
N ILE A 166 -5.68 -9.59 -3.21
CA ILE A 166 -6.11 -9.74 -4.61
C ILE A 166 -5.83 -11.16 -5.09
N ASN A 167 -4.65 -11.74 -4.80
CA ASN A 167 -4.35 -13.11 -5.18
C ASN A 167 -5.31 -14.12 -4.55
N GLU A 168 -5.60 -13.98 -3.25
CA GLU A 168 -6.55 -14.83 -2.53
C GLU A 168 -7.95 -14.78 -3.13
N ARG A 169 -8.39 -13.61 -3.62
CA ARG A 169 -9.69 -13.44 -4.26
C ARG A 169 -9.90 -14.34 -5.48
N PHE A 170 -8.82 -14.71 -6.16
CA PHE A 170 -8.82 -15.56 -7.36
C PHE A 170 -8.15 -16.92 -7.13
N ALA A 171 -7.84 -17.27 -5.88
CA ALA A 171 -7.36 -18.61 -5.55
C ALA A 171 -8.51 -19.59 -5.72
N LYS A 172 -8.23 -20.73 -6.37
CA LYS A 172 -9.18 -21.84 -6.48
C LYS A 172 -9.42 -22.44 -5.09
N SER A 173 -10.63 -22.90 -4.83
CA SER A 173 -10.90 -23.70 -3.62
C SER A 173 -10.20 -25.06 -3.70
N VAL A 174 -10.05 -25.72 -2.57
CA VAL A 174 -9.51 -27.09 -2.51
C VAL A 174 -10.35 -28.03 -3.37
N GLU A 175 -11.67 -27.88 -3.31
CA GLU A 175 -12.62 -28.68 -4.08
C GLU A 175 -12.48 -28.46 -5.59
N GLU A 176 -12.31 -27.21 -6.03
CA GLU A 176 -12.08 -26.88 -7.44
C GLU A 176 -10.76 -27.47 -7.96
N LEU A 177 -9.71 -27.44 -7.15
CA LEU A 177 -8.42 -28.05 -7.48
C LEU A 177 -8.53 -29.58 -7.58
N LEU A 178 -9.25 -30.22 -6.66
CA LEU A 178 -9.47 -31.67 -6.68
C LEU A 178 -10.29 -32.11 -7.89
N GLU A 179 -11.30 -31.33 -8.26
CA GLU A 179 -12.12 -31.63 -9.44
C GLU A 179 -11.33 -31.44 -10.74
N GLU A 180 -10.45 -30.45 -10.83
CA GLU A 180 -9.54 -30.27 -11.97
C GLU A 180 -8.54 -31.42 -12.10
N LEU A 181 -7.98 -31.89 -10.99
CA LEU A 181 -7.11 -33.07 -10.96
C LEU A 181 -7.87 -34.32 -11.43
N ARG A 182 -9.11 -34.52 -10.95
CA ARG A 182 -9.95 -35.66 -11.35
C ARG A 182 -10.23 -35.64 -12.85
N LYS A 183 -10.62 -34.49 -13.40
CA LYS A 183 -10.85 -34.33 -14.85
C LYS A 183 -9.59 -34.60 -15.67
N SER A 184 -8.45 -34.07 -15.24
CA SER A 184 -7.17 -34.29 -15.92
C SER A 184 -6.80 -35.78 -15.96
N GLN A 185 -7.03 -36.51 -14.86
CA GLN A 185 -6.80 -37.96 -14.79
C GLN A 185 -7.78 -38.76 -15.66
N GLU A 186 -9.02 -38.29 -15.81
CA GLU A 186 -10.02 -38.92 -16.67
C GLU A 186 -9.71 -38.69 -18.16
N GLU A 187 -9.22 -37.51 -18.53
CA GLU A 187 -8.77 -37.19 -19.89
C GLU A 187 -7.52 -38.00 -20.28
N GLU A 188 -6.57 -38.18 -19.36
CA GLU A 188 -5.41 -39.06 -19.58
C GLU A 188 -5.81 -40.53 -19.76
N LYS A 189 -6.80 -41.02 -19.00
CA LYS A 189 -7.32 -42.38 -19.16
C LYS A 189 -8.11 -42.54 -20.47
N GLY A 190 -8.88 -41.54 -20.86
CA GLY A 190 -9.67 -41.51 -22.09
C GLY A 190 -8.82 -41.40 -23.37
N ASN A 191 -7.60 -40.87 -23.27
CA ASN A 191 -6.68 -40.71 -24.39
C ASN A 191 -5.60 -41.81 -24.47
N THR A 192 -5.80 -42.95 -23.79
CA THR A 192 -4.95 -44.13 -24.00
C THR A 192 -5.34 -44.76 -25.33
N PRO A 193 -4.56 -44.67 -26.42
CA PRO A 193 -4.82 -45.50 -27.58
C PRO A 193 -4.74 -46.94 -27.12
N GLN A 194 -5.74 -47.73 -27.49
CA GLN A 194 -5.83 -49.17 -27.25
C GLN A 194 -4.52 -49.80 -27.74
N ARG A 195 -3.53 -49.96 -26.85
CA ARG A 195 -2.31 -50.72 -27.13
C ARG A 195 -2.76 -52.15 -27.27
N ASN A 196 -3.00 -52.54 -28.52
CA ASN A 196 -3.00 -53.94 -28.91
C ASN A 196 -1.76 -54.58 -28.28
N PRO A 197 -1.85 -55.74 -27.62
CA PRO A 197 -0.68 -56.41 -27.09
C PRO A 197 0.18 -56.87 -28.27
N GLN A 198 1.00 -55.96 -28.80
CA GLN A 198 2.10 -56.34 -29.67
C GLN A 198 3.02 -57.20 -28.82
N GLY A 199 3.04 -58.49 -29.18
CA GLY A 199 3.91 -59.48 -28.59
C GLY A 199 5.32 -58.93 -28.46
N ARG A 200 5.96 -59.27 -27.34
CA ARG A 200 7.36 -58.93 -27.09
C ARG A 200 8.18 -59.26 -28.35
N PRO A 201 8.93 -58.32 -28.93
CA PRO A 201 9.91 -58.68 -29.93
C PRO A 201 10.92 -59.63 -29.27
N PRO A 202 11.38 -60.69 -29.98
CA PRO A 202 12.31 -61.62 -29.41
C PRO A 202 13.61 -60.90 -29.05
N LEU A 203 14.12 -61.17 -27.86
CA LEU A 203 15.44 -60.73 -27.42
C LEU A 203 16.47 -61.36 -28.35
N SER A 204 17.11 -60.54 -29.17
CA SER A 204 18.35 -60.92 -29.85
C SER A 204 19.46 -60.91 -28.79
N ILE A 205 19.83 -62.09 -28.32
CA ILE A 205 21.10 -62.28 -27.63
C ILE A 205 22.16 -62.25 -28.74
N SER A 206 22.90 -61.15 -28.80
CA SER A 206 24.17 -61.13 -29.53
C SER A 206 25.18 -61.87 -28.65
N GLU A 207 25.47 -63.12 -29.00
CA GLU A 207 26.67 -63.78 -28.53
C GLU A 207 27.88 -63.04 -29.11
N GLN A 208 28.54 -62.23 -28.29
CA GLN A 208 29.96 -61.94 -28.44
C GLN A 208 30.62 -61.91 -27.06
N PHE A 209 31.43 -62.96 -26.86
CA PHE A 209 32.38 -63.28 -25.78
C PHE A 209 31.83 -63.97 -24.53
#